data_AF-T0RIW8-F1
#
_entry.id   AF-T0RIW8-F1
#
_cell.length_a   1.000
_cell.length_b   1.000
_cell.length_c   1.000
_cell.angle_alpha   90.00
_cell.angle_beta   90.00
_cell.angle_gamma   90.00
#
_symmetry.space_group_name_H-M   'P 1'
#
loop_
_entity.id
_entity.type
_entity.pdbx_description
1 polymer ?
#
loop_
_entity_poly.entity_id
_entity_poly.type
_entity_poly.pdbx_seq_one_letter_code
_entity_poly.pdbx_strand_id
1 'polypeptide(L)'
;MLRQKELLWFYQEGCSKIYPDAYEKYIAPIPENERGDLISAFHKRLTSPDANVRSEAAKAWSVWEGSTSKLIQDPGMVESFGGDEFADAFARIECHYFVNKGFFRSENQLLEDIENIRHIPGIIVQGRYDVVCPPESAWELHKAWPEAKFVMVADAGHSLSEHGITHALIEATDSFVNEGTI
;
A
#
# COMPACT_ATOMS: atom_id res chain seq x y z
N MET A 1 5.63 -5.38 -0.87
CA MET A 1 6.06 -6.50 0.01
C MET A 1 6.70 -5.99 1.31
N LEU A 2 6.31 -4.82 1.81
CA LEU A 2 6.85 -4.22 3.05
C LEU A 2 8.37 -3.99 3.05
N ARG A 3 9.02 -3.97 1.88
CA ARG A 3 10.47 -3.76 1.81
C ARG A 3 10.82 -2.30 2.05
N GLN A 4 11.96 -2.04 2.67
CA GLN A 4 12.37 -0.68 2.99
C GLN A 4 12.40 0.23 1.77
N LYS A 5 12.82 -0.28 0.59
CA LYS A 5 12.79 0.50 -0.65
C LYS A 5 11.38 0.99 -1.04
N GLU A 6 10.36 0.17 -0.84
CA GLU A 6 8.96 0.49 -1.15
C GLU A 6 8.41 1.49 -0.12
N LEU A 7 8.69 1.25 1.16
CA LEU A 7 8.26 2.13 2.25
C LEU A 7 8.91 3.52 2.15
N LEU A 8 10.20 3.60 1.83
CA LEU A 8 10.90 4.88 1.62
C LEU A 8 10.40 5.60 0.36
N TRP A 9 10.13 4.88 -0.72
CA TRP A 9 9.52 5.46 -1.91
C TRP A 9 8.21 6.18 -1.59
N PHE A 10 7.35 5.52 -0.81
CA PHE A 10 5.99 6.01 -0.58
C PHE A 10 5.91 7.03 0.56
N TYR A 11 6.55 6.79 1.70
CA TYR A 11 6.44 7.66 2.90
C TYR A 11 7.58 8.67 3.06
N GLN A 12 8.70 8.56 2.34
CA GLN A 12 9.87 9.42 2.57
C GLN A 12 10.21 10.30 1.35
N GLU A 13 10.58 9.68 0.23
CA GLU A 13 10.90 10.41 -1.00
C GLU A 13 10.70 9.53 -2.24
N GLY A 14 9.91 10.02 -3.19
CA GLY A 14 9.52 9.28 -4.39
C GLY A 14 8.12 9.67 -4.83
N CYS A 15 7.12 9.07 -4.20
CA CYS A 15 5.71 9.43 -4.38
C CYS A 15 5.46 10.93 -4.07
N SER A 16 6.20 11.49 -3.11
CA SER A 16 6.20 12.92 -2.78
C SER A 16 6.53 13.86 -3.94
N LYS A 17 7.22 13.38 -4.98
CA LYS A 17 7.51 14.16 -6.19
C LYS A 17 6.36 14.14 -7.20
N ILE A 18 5.45 13.18 -7.08
CA ILE A 18 4.27 13.02 -7.94
C ILE A 18 3.09 13.80 -7.35
N TYR A 19 2.91 13.75 -6.03
CA TYR A 19 1.81 14.40 -5.30
C TYR A 19 2.31 15.40 -4.24
N PRO A 20 3.04 16.46 -4.64
CA PRO A 20 3.65 17.39 -3.68
C PRO A 20 2.62 18.13 -2.81
N ASP A 21 1.44 18.42 -3.36
CA ASP A 21 0.33 19.10 -2.72
C ASP A 21 -0.35 18.24 -1.64
N ALA A 22 -0.54 16.93 -1.90
CA ALA A 22 -1.01 15.99 -0.89
C ALA A 22 0.08 15.70 0.16
N TYR A 23 1.34 15.61 -0.28
CA TYR A 23 2.48 15.32 0.59
C TYR A 23 2.74 16.44 1.61
N GLU A 24 2.50 17.70 1.24
CA GLU A 24 2.59 18.83 2.19
C GLU A 24 1.64 18.64 3.38
N LYS A 25 0.41 18.17 3.14
CA LYS A 25 -0.57 17.87 4.19
C LYS A 25 -0.18 16.64 5.02
N TYR A 26 0.37 15.62 4.36
CA TYR A 26 0.87 14.42 5.02
C TYR A 26 1.94 14.78 6.07
N ILE A 27 2.97 15.54 5.72
CA ILE A 27 4.08 15.83 6.64
C ILE A 27 3.79 16.95 7.64
N ALA A 28 2.66 17.65 7.53
CA ALA A 28 2.31 18.80 8.36
C ALA A 28 2.36 18.52 9.89
N PRO A 29 1.89 17.36 10.40
CA PRO A 29 1.97 17.03 11.83
C PRO A 29 3.38 16.68 12.32
N ILE A 30 4.37 16.60 11.41
CA ILE A 30 5.75 16.23 11.72
C ILE A 30 6.64 17.48 11.70
N PRO A 31 7.29 17.84 12.83
CA PRO A 31 8.30 18.90 12.92
C PRO A 31 9.45 18.66 11.95
N GLU A 32 9.98 19.73 11.36
CA GLU A 32 11.02 19.66 10.32
C GLU A 32 12.25 18.82 10.73
N ASN A 33 12.67 18.92 12.01
CA ASN A 33 13.83 18.17 12.53
C ASN A 33 13.56 16.66 12.71
N GLU A 34 12.32 16.21 12.64
CA GLU A 34 11.94 14.78 12.69
C GLU A 34 11.67 14.19 11.28
N ARG A 35 11.64 15.01 10.21
CA ARG A 35 11.25 14.57 8.85
C ARG A 35 12.29 13.69 8.13
N GLY A 36 13.42 13.41 8.76
CA GLY A 36 14.44 12.49 8.22
C GLY A 36 14.05 11.01 8.29
N ASP A 37 13.08 10.65 9.14
CA ASP A 37 12.49 9.31 9.24
C ASP A 37 11.00 9.45 9.58
N LEU A 38 10.18 9.57 8.54
CA LEU A 38 8.75 9.87 8.70
C LEU A 38 7.98 8.71 9.34
N ILE A 39 8.31 7.46 9.03
CA ILE A 39 7.63 6.29 9.61
C ILE A 39 7.83 6.27 11.12
N SER A 40 9.06 6.44 11.61
CA SER A 40 9.34 6.51 13.05
C SER A 40 8.69 7.73 13.70
N ALA A 41 8.70 8.89 13.02
CA ALA A 41 8.07 10.11 13.51
C ALA A 41 6.54 9.96 13.64
N PHE A 42 5.89 9.33 12.67
CA PHE A 42 4.47 9.01 12.73
C PHE A 42 4.17 7.98 13.81
N HIS A 43 4.94 6.89 13.91
CA HIS A 43 4.77 5.87 14.94
C HIS A 43 4.74 6.49 16.35
N LYS A 44 5.70 7.38 16.66
CA LYS A 44 5.74 8.12 17.93
C LYS A 44 4.43 8.87 18.24
N ARG A 45 3.79 9.47 17.23
CA ARG A 45 2.54 10.24 17.37
C ARG A 45 1.33 9.32 17.45
N LEU A 46 1.29 8.29 16.61
CA LEU A 46 0.24 7.27 16.56
C LEU A 46 0.17 6.41 17.84
N THR A 47 1.27 6.31 18.60
CA THR A 47 1.33 5.68 19.91
C THR A 47 1.32 6.66 21.09
N SER A 48 1.10 7.96 20.84
CA SER A 48 1.03 8.97 21.90
C SER A 48 -0.12 8.67 22.89
N PRO A 49 0.00 8.96 24.20
CA PRO A 49 -1.14 8.91 25.11
C PRO A 49 -2.17 10.02 24.83
N ASP A 50 -1.77 11.12 24.17
CA ASP A 50 -2.65 12.22 23.79
C ASP A 50 -3.51 11.84 22.56
N ALA A 51 -4.84 11.83 22.74
CA ALA A 51 -5.79 11.47 21.70
C ALA A 51 -5.82 12.45 20.52
N ASN A 52 -5.57 13.75 20.77
CA ASN A 52 -5.57 14.75 19.70
C ASN A 52 -4.34 14.57 18.81
N VAL A 53 -3.16 14.32 19.41
CA VAL A 53 -1.92 14.02 18.67
C VAL A 53 -2.08 12.76 17.83
N ARG A 54 -2.70 11.70 18.39
CA ARG A 54 -2.99 10.48 17.63
C ARG A 54 -3.93 10.75 16.46
N SER A 55 -5.05 11.43 16.71
CA SER A 55 -6.08 11.70 15.70
C SER A 55 -5.54 12.54 14.54
N GLU A 56 -4.76 13.59 14.83
CA GLU A 56 -4.14 14.44 13.82
C GLU A 56 -3.18 13.65 12.92
N ALA A 57 -2.28 12.85 13.53
CA ALA A 57 -1.35 12.01 12.79
C ALA A 57 -2.05 10.91 11.98
N ALA A 58 -3.07 10.27 12.56
CA ALA A 58 -3.84 9.22 11.92
C ALA A 58 -4.59 9.73 10.68
N LYS A 59 -5.18 10.92 10.76
CA LYS A 59 -5.84 11.57 9.63
C LYS A 59 -4.86 11.92 8.51
N ALA A 60 -3.74 12.56 8.84
CA ALA A 60 -2.74 12.92 7.84
C ALA A 60 -2.18 11.70 7.11
N TRP A 61 -1.91 10.62 7.84
CA TRP A 61 -1.47 9.34 7.29
C TRP A 61 -2.51 8.70 6.37
N SER A 62 -3.76 8.59 6.84
CA SER A 62 -4.81 7.91 6.09
C SER A 62 -5.23 8.71 4.85
N VAL A 63 -5.34 10.03 4.97
CA VAL A 63 -5.64 10.92 3.84
C VAL A 63 -4.55 10.87 2.78
N TRP A 64 -3.27 10.73 3.16
CA TRP A 64 -2.16 10.53 2.21
C TRP A 64 -2.42 9.30 1.33
N GLU A 65 -2.73 8.15 1.94
CA GLU A 65 -3.02 6.92 1.20
C GLU A 65 -4.25 7.01 0.32
N GLY A 66 -5.35 7.56 0.85
CA GLY A 66 -6.57 7.77 0.09
C GLY A 66 -6.34 8.67 -1.14
N SER A 67 -5.45 9.67 -0.99
CA SER A 67 -5.11 10.62 -2.07
C SER A 67 -4.26 10.01 -3.18
N THR A 68 -3.58 8.89 -2.94
CA THR A 68 -2.68 8.25 -3.91
C THR A 68 -3.18 6.88 -4.36
N SER A 69 -4.33 6.43 -3.87
CA SER A 69 -4.85 5.09 -4.11
C SER A 69 -5.39 4.86 -5.53
N LYS A 70 -5.78 5.91 -6.25
CA LYS A 70 -6.26 5.80 -7.65
C LYS A 70 -5.34 6.57 -8.60
N LEU A 71 -5.30 6.15 -9.87
CA LEU A 71 -4.58 6.83 -10.94
C LEU A 71 -5.08 8.28 -11.08
N ILE A 72 -6.39 8.45 -11.11
CA ILE A 72 -7.04 9.76 -11.01
C ILE A 72 -7.60 9.89 -9.60
N GLN A 73 -7.17 10.92 -8.87
CA GLN A 73 -7.59 11.16 -7.50
C GLN A 73 -9.11 11.25 -7.39
N ASP A 74 -9.66 10.59 -6.38
CA ASP A 74 -11.10 10.52 -6.12
C ASP A 74 -11.39 11.20 -4.78
N PRO A 75 -11.99 12.40 -4.79
CA PRO A 75 -12.29 13.15 -3.56
C PRO A 75 -13.14 12.35 -2.55
N GLY A 76 -14.05 11.49 -3.03
CA GLY A 76 -14.88 10.67 -2.15
C GLY A 76 -14.08 9.59 -1.43
N MET A 77 -13.05 9.04 -2.10
CA MET A 77 -12.10 8.12 -1.47
C MET A 77 -11.20 8.84 -0.47
N VAL A 78 -10.74 10.05 -0.78
CA VAL A 78 -9.94 10.86 0.17
C VAL A 78 -10.75 11.15 1.44
N GLU A 79 -12.02 11.52 1.29
CA GLU A 79 -12.92 11.80 2.41
C GLU A 79 -13.16 10.55 3.27
N SER A 80 -13.37 9.38 2.66
CA SER A 80 -13.61 8.15 3.42
C SER A 80 -12.42 7.71 4.26
N PHE A 81 -11.20 7.98 3.81
CA PHE A 81 -9.97 7.74 4.58
C PHE A 81 -9.77 8.74 5.73
N GLY A 82 -10.45 9.89 5.71
CA GLY A 82 -10.36 10.92 6.75
C GLY A 82 -11.27 10.67 7.97
N GLY A 83 -12.10 9.62 7.96
CA GLY A 83 -13.03 9.31 9.05
C GLY A 83 -12.32 8.91 10.34
N ASP A 84 -12.71 9.51 11.48
CA ASP A 84 -11.97 9.42 12.75
C ASP A 84 -11.66 7.99 13.22
N GLU A 85 -12.64 7.09 13.24
CA GLU A 85 -12.42 5.70 13.67
C GLU A 85 -11.61 4.88 12.67
N PHE A 86 -11.90 5.04 11.37
CA PHE A 86 -11.17 4.35 10.30
C PHE A 86 -9.70 4.77 10.30
N ALA A 87 -9.44 6.08 10.34
CA ALA A 87 -8.10 6.63 10.29
C ALA A 87 -7.25 6.19 11.48
N ASP A 88 -7.79 6.19 12.70
CA ASP A 88 -7.05 5.75 13.90
C ASP A 88 -6.66 4.27 13.79
N ALA A 89 -7.60 3.39 13.45
CA ALA A 89 -7.33 1.97 13.34
C ALA A 89 -6.35 1.67 12.18
N PHE A 90 -6.60 2.26 11.00
CA PHE A 90 -5.81 2.08 9.79
C PHE A 90 -4.35 2.48 10.03
N ALA A 91 -4.11 3.75 10.37
CA ALA A 91 -2.75 4.28 10.50
C ALA A 91 -1.95 3.58 11.62
N ARG A 92 -2.58 3.28 12.76
CA ARG A 92 -1.88 2.67 13.89
C ARG A 92 -1.48 1.23 13.61
N ILE A 93 -2.37 0.43 13.04
CA ILE A 93 -2.06 -0.98 12.72
C ILE A 93 -0.99 -1.03 11.64
N GLU A 94 -1.16 -0.25 10.57
CA GLU A 94 -0.24 -0.24 9.44
C GLU A 94 1.17 0.22 9.86
N CYS A 95 1.27 1.39 10.50
CA CYS A 95 2.54 1.91 10.97
C CYS A 95 3.24 0.94 11.96
N HIS A 96 2.47 0.23 12.79
CA HIS A 96 2.99 -0.81 13.68
C HIS A 96 3.65 -1.96 12.91
N TYR A 97 3.05 -2.44 11.83
CA TYR A 97 3.69 -3.47 10.99
C TYR A 97 4.95 -2.93 10.33
N PHE A 98 4.98 -1.67 9.92
CA PHE A 98 6.13 -1.08 9.23
C PHE A 98 7.35 -0.95 10.12
N VAL A 99 7.20 -0.41 11.34
CA VAL A 99 8.33 -0.29 12.28
C VAL A 99 8.87 -1.66 12.72
N ASN A 100 8.04 -2.71 12.65
CA ASN A 100 8.42 -4.09 12.94
C ASN A 100 8.84 -4.87 11.69
N LYS A 101 9.00 -4.22 10.52
CA LYS A 101 9.43 -4.84 9.26
C LYS A 101 8.54 -6.03 8.86
N GLY A 102 7.23 -5.91 9.08
CA GLY A 102 6.25 -6.97 8.84
C GLY A 102 6.45 -8.22 9.69
N PHE A 103 7.29 -8.17 10.73
CA PHE A 103 7.72 -9.33 11.53
C PHE A 103 8.41 -10.43 10.70
N PHE A 104 8.95 -10.08 9.54
CA PHE A 104 9.69 -10.99 8.68
C PHE A 104 11.14 -11.18 9.17
N ARG A 105 11.72 -12.33 8.85
CA ARG A 105 13.13 -12.65 9.10
C ARG A 105 14.10 -11.87 8.21
N SER A 106 13.63 -11.49 7.01
CA SER A 106 14.37 -10.75 6.00
C SER A 106 13.41 -9.93 5.13
N GLU A 107 13.92 -8.91 4.43
CA GLU A 107 13.11 -8.09 3.51
C GLU A 107 12.55 -8.90 2.33
N ASN A 108 13.22 -9.98 1.93
CA ASN A 108 12.84 -10.78 0.78
C ASN A 108 12.17 -12.09 1.17
N GLN A 109 11.80 -12.29 2.44
CA GLN A 109 11.24 -13.55 2.94
C GLN A 109 10.12 -14.12 2.04
N LEU A 110 9.19 -13.28 1.60
CA LEU A 110 8.07 -13.72 0.75
C LEU A 110 8.52 -14.25 -0.63
N LEU A 111 9.58 -13.69 -1.20
CA LEU A 111 10.15 -14.17 -2.46
C LEU A 111 11.07 -15.38 -2.25
N GLU A 112 11.82 -15.42 -1.15
CA GLU A 112 12.65 -16.56 -0.76
C GLU A 112 11.81 -17.82 -0.54
N ASP A 113 10.60 -17.67 0.03
CA ASP A 113 9.70 -18.76 0.38
C ASP A 113 8.72 -19.13 -0.74
N ILE A 114 8.86 -18.56 -1.93
CA ILE A 114 7.85 -18.69 -3.00
C ILE A 114 7.59 -20.15 -3.39
N GLU A 115 8.61 -21.01 -3.32
CA GLU A 115 8.53 -22.44 -3.60
C GLU A 115 7.44 -23.15 -2.78
N ASN A 116 7.14 -22.64 -1.58
CA ASN A 116 6.09 -23.19 -0.71
C ASN A 116 4.69 -23.03 -1.29
N ILE A 117 4.48 -22.13 -2.26
CA ILE A 117 3.16 -21.86 -2.85
C ILE A 117 3.12 -22.02 -4.38
N ARG A 118 4.26 -22.29 -5.04
CA ARG A 118 4.31 -22.36 -6.52
C ARG A 118 3.33 -23.33 -7.15
N HIS A 119 2.98 -24.39 -6.42
CA HIS A 119 2.01 -25.41 -6.83
C HIS A 119 0.54 -24.96 -6.72
N ILE A 120 0.26 -23.84 -6.06
CA ILE A 120 -1.09 -23.29 -5.93
C ILE A 120 -1.41 -22.48 -7.18
N PRO A 121 -2.56 -22.68 -7.85
CA PRO A 121 -2.99 -21.80 -8.92
C PRO A 121 -3.16 -20.36 -8.44
N GLY A 122 -2.57 -19.39 -9.15
CA GLY A 122 -2.58 -17.99 -8.74
C GLY A 122 -2.72 -17.03 -9.92
N ILE A 123 -3.35 -15.88 -9.68
CA ILE A 123 -3.41 -14.76 -10.61
C ILE A 123 -2.99 -13.50 -9.86
N ILE A 124 -1.99 -12.79 -10.38
CA ILE A 124 -1.47 -11.53 -9.83
C ILE A 124 -2.02 -10.40 -10.70
N VAL A 125 -2.85 -9.52 -10.12
CA VAL A 125 -3.40 -8.33 -10.78
C VAL A 125 -2.70 -7.10 -10.20
N GLN A 126 -2.12 -6.25 -11.04
CA GLN A 126 -1.39 -5.05 -10.62
C GLN A 126 -1.72 -3.86 -11.52
N GLY A 127 -1.98 -2.69 -10.93
CA GLY A 127 -2.07 -1.43 -11.67
C GLY A 127 -0.70 -0.90 -12.07
N ARG A 128 -0.57 -0.47 -13.33
CA ARG A 128 0.69 0.05 -13.90
C ARG A 128 1.20 1.30 -13.19
N TYR A 129 0.29 2.12 -12.68
CA TYR A 129 0.58 3.39 -12.02
C TYR A 129 0.28 3.34 -10.52
N ASP A 130 0.28 2.15 -9.93
CA ASP A 130 0.23 2.01 -8.49
C ASP A 130 1.48 2.63 -7.85
N VAL A 131 1.31 3.79 -7.23
CA VAL A 131 2.39 4.50 -6.52
C VAL A 131 2.54 4.07 -5.06
N VAL A 132 1.53 3.38 -4.51
CA VAL A 132 1.47 2.91 -3.12
C VAL A 132 2.28 1.63 -2.98
N CYS A 133 2.01 0.67 -3.86
CA CYS A 133 2.78 -0.55 -4.05
C CYS A 133 3.37 -0.57 -5.46
N PRO A 134 4.57 0.02 -5.69
CA PRO A 134 5.16 0.10 -7.02
C PRO A 134 5.17 -1.24 -7.78
N PRO A 135 4.85 -1.25 -9.10
CA PRO A 135 4.70 -2.49 -9.88
C PRO A 135 5.95 -3.38 -9.93
N GLU A 136 7.12 -2.83 -9.58
CA GLU A 136 8.37 -3.58 -9.44
C GLU A 136 8.19 -4.83 -8.58
N SER A 137 7.47 -4.71 -7.46
CA SER A 137 7.22 -5.84 -6.55
C SER A 137 6.39 -6.94 -7.21
N ALA A 138 5.26 -6.59 -7.84
CA ALA A 138 4.43 -7.57 -8.53
C ALA A 138 5.18 -8.24 -9.70
N TRP A 139 6.05 -7.48 -10.38
CA TRP A 139 6.90 -8.01 -11.44
C TRP A 139 7.96 -8.99 -10.94
N GLU A 140 8.61 -8.69 -9.82
CA GLU A 140 9.56 -9.61 -9.17
C GLU A 140 8.86 -10.88 -8.68
N LEU A 141 7.66 -10.76 -8.11
CA LEU A 141 6.85 -11.91 -7.72
C LEU A 141 6.48 -12.78 -8.92
N HIS A 142 6.04 -12.17 -10.03
CA HIS A 142 5.74 -12.90 -11.26
C HIS A 142 6.95 -13.67 -11.81
N LYS A 143 8.15 -13.07 -11.77
CA LYS A 143 9.38 -13.78 -12.18
C LYS A 143 9.72 -14.96 -11.25
N ALA A 144 9.44 -14.82 -9.95
CA ALA A 144 9.71 -15.86 -8.95
C ALA A 144 8.63 -16.96 -8.92
N TRP A 145 7.41 -16.64 -9.36
CA TRP A 145 6.25 -17.53 -9.43
C TRP A 145 5.72 -17.62 -10.87
N PRO A 146 6.46 -18.28 -11.79
CA PRO A 146 6.10 -18.32 -13.21
C PRO A 146 4.80 -19.09 -13.50
N GLU A 147 4.33 -19.93 -12.57
CA GLU A 147 3.04 -20.62 -12.65
C GLU A 147 1.85 -19.68 -12.50
N ALA A 148 2.01 -18.56 -11.79
CA ALA A 148 0.94 -17.59 -11.62
C ALA A 148 0.72 -16.78 -12.91
N LYS A 149 -0.54 -16.63 -13.33
CA LYS A 149 -0.89 -15.69 -14.40
C LYS A 149 -0.64 -14.27 -13.91
N PHE A 150 -0.11 -13.42 -14.77
CA PHE A 150 0.18 -12.02 -14.43
C PHE A 150 -0.61 -11.07 -15.32
N VAL A 151 -1.38 -10.19 -14.68
CA VAL A 151 -2.22 -9.19 -15.35
C VAL A 151 -1.78 -7.81 -14.89
N MET A 152 -1.16 -7.07 -15.81
CA MET A 152 -0.86 -5.66 -15.60
C MET A 152 -1.96 -4.80 -16.22
N VAL A 153 -2.68 -4.06 -15.39
CA VAL A 153 -3.72 -3.12 -15.83
C VAL A 153 -3.06 -1.81 -16.21
N ALA A 154 -3.14 -1.45 -17.50
CA ALA A 154 -2.33 -0.39 -18.08
C ALA A 154 -2.67 1.02 -17.56
N ASP A 155 -3.92 1.25 -17.15
CA ASP A 155 -4.50 2.55 -16.80
C ASP A 155 -5.13 2.55 -15.39
N ALA A 156 -4.47 1.89 -14.42
CA ALA A 156 -4.94 1.82 -13.04
C ALA A 156 -3.85 2.14 -12.01
N GLY A 157 -4.30 2.70 -10.87
CA GLY A 157 -3.51 2.88 -9.65
C GLY A 157 -3.55 1.66 -8.72
N HIS A 158 -3.66 1.91 -7.41
CA HIS A 158 -3.60 0.88 -6.36
C HIS A 158 -4.96 0.23 -6.08
N SER A 159 -6.03 1.02 -6.11
CA SER A 159 -7.33 0.65 -5.56
C SER A 159 -7.97 -0.52 -6.30
N LEU A 160 -8.52 -1.47 -5.54
CA LEU A 160 -9.38 -2.54 -6.08
C LEU A 160 -10.58 -2.02 -6.88
N SER A 161 -11.00 -0.77 -6.62
CA SER A 161 -12.14 -0.11 -7.29
C SER A 161 -11.79 0.58 -8.60
N GLU A 162 -10.53 0.50 -9.05
CA GLU A 162 -10.16 0.88 -10.42
C GLU A 162 -10.86 -0.05 -11.40
N HIS A 163 -11.51 0.51 -12.43
CA HIS A 163 -12.35 -0.27 -13.34
C HIS A 163 -11.62 -1.48 -13.93
N GLY A 164 -10.38 -1.29 -14.41
CA GLY A 164 -9.56 -2.37 -14.97
C GLY A 164 -9.11 -3.41 -13.93
N ILE A 165 -8.87 -3.00 -12.68
CA ILE A 165 -8.51 -3.93 -11.59
C ILE A 165 -9.74 -4.73 -11.18
N THR A 166 -10.88 -4.07 -10.93
CA THR A 166 -12.14 -4.75 -10.61
C THR A 166 -12.50 -5.77 -11.68
N HIS A 167 -12.41 -5.39 -12.96
CA HIS A 167 -12.69 -6.30 -14.08
C HIS A 167 -11.79 -7.54 -14.07
N ALA A 168 -10.46 -7.35 -13.99
CA ALA A 168 -9.51 -8.44 -13.96
C ALA A 168 -9.70 -9.36 -12.73
N LEU A 169 -10.07 -8.82 -11.58
CA LEU A 169 -10.39 -9.60 -10.38
C LEU A 169 -11.66 -10.43 -10.56
N ILE A 170 -12.72 -9.88 -11.17
CA ILE A 170 -13.96 -10.61 -11.48
C ILE A 170 -13.65 -11.77 -12.44
N GLU A 171 -12.93 -11.51 -13.53
CA GLU A 171 -12.52 -12.54 -14.49
C GLU A 171 -11.68 -13.64 -13.82
N ALA A 172 -10.74 -13.25 -12.94
CA ALA A 172 -9.95 -14.19 -12.16
C ALA A 172 -10.85 -15.08 -11.29
N THR A 173 -11.76 -14.49 -10.52
CA THR A 173 -12.67 -15.27 -9.65
C THR A 173 -13.61 -16.18 -10.43
N ASP A 174 -14.15 -15.72 -11.55
CA ASP A 174 -15.01 -16.53 -12.41
C ASP A 174 -14.22 -17.69 -13.04
N SER A 175 -12.97 -17.47 -13.43
CA SER A 175 -12.12 -18.53 -13.99
C SER A 175 -11.87 -19.67 -13.00
N PHE A 176 -11.65 -19.37 -11.71
CA PHE A 176 -11.45 -20.41 -10.69
C PHE A 176 -12.72 -21.22 -10.39
N VAL A 177 -13.91 -20.64 -10.58
CA VAL A 177 -15.18 -21.38 -10.46
C VAL A 177 -15.38 -22.28 -11.69
N ASN A 178 -15.12 -21.77 -12.88
CA ASN A 178 -15.40 -22.45 -14.15
C ASN A 178 -14.39 -23.53 -14.51
N GLU A 179 -13.12 -23.37 -14.12
CA GLU A 179 -12.08 -24.37 -14.36
C GLU A 179 -12.22 -25.60 -13.43
N GLY A 180 -13.08 -25.51 -12.40
CA GLY A 180 -13.29 -26.56 -11.42
C GLY A 180 -12.04 -26.77 -10.55
N THR A 181 -12.24 -27.09 -9.29
CA THR A 181 -11.16 -27.55 -8.42
C THR A 181 -10.48 -28.75 -9.10
N ILE A 182 -9.23 -28.56 -9.55
CA ILE A 182 -8.35 -29.63 -10.05
C ILE A 182 -7.98 -30.54 -8.87
#